data_AF-A0A7V7HHR2-F1
#
_entry.id   AF-A0A7V7HHR2-F1
#
_cell.length_a   1.000
_cell.length_b   1.000
_cell.length_c   1.000
_cell.angle_alpha   90.00
_cell.angle_beta   90.00
_cell.angle_gamma   90.00
#
_symmetry.space_group_name_H-M   'P 1'
#
loop_
_entity.id
_entity.type
_entity.pdbx_description
1 polymer ?
#
loop_
_entity_poly.entity_id
_entity_poly.type
_entity_poly.pdbx_seq_one_letter_code
_entity_poly.pdbx_strand_id
1 'polypeptide(L)' 'MAFVTRIKEYRAKLNMTQEDLAKRVGVRRETISHLEKGKYNPSLQLAHDIAKALHSTIEEVFIFED' A
#
# COMPACT_ATOMS: atom_id res chain seq x y z
N MET A 1 0.62 6.18 -15.25
CA MET A 1 1.61 5.13 -14.97
C MET A 1 0.87 4.00 -14.28
N ALA A 2 0.79 2.83 -14.91
CA ALA A 2 0.23 1.65 -14.27
C ALA A 2 1.34 1.04 -13.40
N PHE A 3 1.05 0.75 -12.14
CA PHE A 3 1.96 0.03 -11.26
C PHE A 3 1.19 -1.10 -10.59
N VAL A 4 1.90 -2.19 -10.28
CA VAL A 4 1.37 -3.31 -9.53
C VAL A 4 1.76 -3.12 -8.06
N THR A 5 0.86 -3.48 -7.13
CA THR A 5 1.17 -3.41 -5.70
C THR A 5 1.24 -4.77 -5.05
N ARG A 6 2.13 -4.89 -4.07
CA ARG A 6 2.26 -6.06 -3.18
C ARG A 6 1.66 -5.81 -1.79
N ILE A 7 0.92 -4.71 -1.61
CA ILE A 7 0.30 -4.31 -0.34
C ILE A 7 -0.48 -5.47 0.30
N LYS A 8 -1.31 -6.16 -0.50
CA LYS A 8 -2.13 -7.28 -0.01
C LYS A 8 -1.27 -8.44 0.52
N GLU A 9 -0.16 -8.74 -0.15
CA GLU A 9 0.77 -9.80 0.25
C GLU A 9 1.43 -9.46 1.59
N TYR A 10 1.99 -8.25 1.72
CA TYR A 10 2.64 -7.81 2.96
C TYR A 10 1.65 -7.69 4.12
N ARG A 11 0.43 -7.18 3.89
CA ARG A 11 -0.62 -7.19 4.91
C ARG A 11 -0.94 -8.60 5.40
N ALA A 12 -1.06 -9.56 4.48
CA ALA A 12 -1.37 -10.94 4.84
C ALA A 12 -0.25 -11.56 5.70
N LYS A 13 1.03 -11.30 5.36
CA LYS A 13 2.19 -11.69 6.18
C LYS A 13 2.14 -11.12 7.60
N LEU A 14 1.55 -9.95 7.77
CA LEU A 14 1.41 -9.24 9.05
C LEU A 14 0.04 -9.45 9.73
N ASN A 15 -0.81 -10.34 9.21
CA ASN A 15 -2.19 -10.54 9.69
C ASN A 15 -3.02 -9.23 9.78
N MET A 16 -2.77 -8.28 8.88
CA MET A 16 -3.48 -7.00 8.83
C MET A 16 -4.66 -7.03 7.86
N THR A 17 -5.80 -6.49 8.26
CA THR A 17 -6.89 -6.16 7.34
C THR A 17 -6.60 -4.86 6.57
N GLN A 18 -7.39 -4.54 5.54
CA GLN A 18 -7.31 -3.23 4.87
C GLN A 18 -7.63 -2.08 5.83
N GLU A 19 -8.54 -2.31 6.79
CA GLU A 19 -8.92 -1.34 7.81
C GLU A 19 -7.75 -1.05 8.76
N ASP A 20 -6.99 -2.08 9.15
CA ASP A 20 -5.83 -1.92 10.03
C ASP A 20 -4.73 -1.10 9.39
N LEU A 21 -4.42 -1.37 8.11
CA LEU A 21 -3.43 -0.58 7.38
C LEU A 21 -3.91 0.86 7.20
N ALA A 22 -5.19 1.06 6.86
CA ALA A 22 -5.77 2.38 6.67
C ALA A 22 -5.66 3.24 7.94
N LYS A 23 -5.97 2.65 9.11
CA LYS A 23 -5.81 3.31 10.41
C LYS A 23 -4.36 3.66 10.71
N ARG A 24 -3.41 2.77 10.39
CA ARG A 24 -1.97 3.00 10.63
C ARG A 24 -1.41 4.17 9.81
N VAL A 25 -1.88 4.34 8.58
CA VAL A 25 -1.37 5.39 7.66
C VAL A 25 -2.30 6.60 7.56
N GLY A 26 -3.35 6.66 8.38
CA GLY A 26 -4.24 7.82 8.49
C GLY A 26 -5.13 8.07 7.26
N VAL A 27 -5.56 7.01 6.57
CA VAL A 27 -6.43 7.10 5.38
C VAL A 27 -7.72 6.30 5.54
N ARG A 28 -8.63 6.44 4.59
CA ARG A 28 -9.85 5.62 4.54
C ARG A 28 -9.52 4.20 4.04
N ARG A 29 -10.23 3.18 4.51
CA ARG A 29 -10.11 1.79 4.03
C ARG A 29 -10.21 1.68 2.50
N GLU A 30 -11.08 2.47 1.90
CA GLU A 30 -11.27 2.52 0.44
C GLU A 30 -10.00 2.96 -0.30
N THR A 31 -9.21 3.86 0.29
CA THR A 31 -7.91 4.27 -0.25
C THR A 31 -6.96 3.08 -0.36
N ILE A 32 -6.87 2.25 0.68
CA ILE A 32 -6.09 0.99 0.64
C ILE A 32 -6.66 0.03 -0.41
N SER A 33 -7.98 -0.09 -0.50
CA SER A 33 -8.63 -0.94 -1.51
C SER A 33 -8.31 -0.50 -2.95
N HIS A 34 -8.27 0.81 -3.22
CA HIS A 34 -7.92 1.35 -4.53
C HIS A 34 -6.44 1.15 -4.86
N LEU A 35 -5.55 1.33 -3.87
CA LEU A 35 -4.12 1.07 -4.01
C LEU A 35 -3.82 -0.40 -4.31
N GLU A 36 -4.48 -1.33 -3.62
CA GLU A 36 -4.36 -2.77 -3.89
C GLU A 36 -4.84 -3.19 -5.28
N LYS A 37 -5.71 -2.38 -5.88
CA LYS A 37 -6.20 -2.59 -7.26
C LYS A 37 -5.39 -1.81 -8.30
N GLY A 38 -4.35 -1.07 -7.90
CA GLY A 38 -3.59 -0.19 -8.79
C GLY A 38 -4.40 0.97 -9.38
N LYS A 39 -5.54 1.33 -8.78
CA LYS A 39 -6.49 2.32 -9.32
C LYS A 39 -6.22 3.77 -8.88
N TYR A 40 -5.22 3.97 -8.03
CA TYR A 40 -4.95 5.27 -7.43
C TYR A 40 -3.44 5.44 -7.30
N ASN A 41 -2.90 6.55 -7.81
CA ASN A 41 -1.50 6.90 -7.63
C ASN A 41 -1.33 7.64 -6.29
N PRO A 42 -0.66 7.04 -5.28
CA PRO A 42 -0.45 7.69 -4.00
C PRO A 42 0.51 8.87 -4.11
N SER A 43 0.46 9.78 -3.14
CA SER A 43 1.58 10.70 -2.92
C SER A 43 2.82 9.93 -2.44
N LEU A 44 4.01 10.51 -2.63
CA LEU A 44 5.25 9.91 -2.12
C LEU A 44 5.19 9.68 -0.60
N GLN A 45 4.59 10.62 0.13
CA GLN A 45 4.38 10.50 1.58
C GLN A 45 3.53 9.27 1.93
N LEU A 46 2.39 9.07 1.24
CA LEU A 46 1.53 7.93 1.50
C LEU A 46 2.19 6.60 1.10
N ALA A 47 2.93 6.57 -0.02
CA ALA A 47 3.69 5.41 -0.42
C ALA A 47 4.75 5.03 0.62
N HIS A 48 5.48 6.03 1.15
CA HIS A 48 6.44 5.87 2.22
C HIS A 48 5.80 5.35 3.52
N ASP A 49 4.68 5.93 3.94
CA ASP A 49 3.99 5.54 5.17
C ASP A 49 3.42 4.11 5.09
N ILE A 50 2.92 3.72 3.91
CA ILE A 50 2.48 2.35 3.64
C ILE A 50 3.66 1.38 3.69
N ALA A 51 4.77 1.68 3.01
CA ALA A 51 5.95 0.84 3.02
C ALA A 51 6.47 0.62 4.45
N LYS A 52 6.57 1.70 5.22
CA LYS A 52 6.97 1.66 6.64
C LYS A 52 6.00 0.84 7.49
N ALA A 53 4.69 1.00 7.31
CA ALA A 53 3.67 0.25 8.05
C ALA A 53 3.69 -1.26 7.72
N LEU A 54 4.16 -1.61 6.52
CA LEU A 54 4.31 -2.98 6.02
C LEU A 54 5.70 -3.57 6.27
N HIS A 55 6.58 -2.86 6.99
CA HIS A 55 7.97 -3.27 7.25
C HIS A 55 8.75 -3.59 5.97
N SER A 56 8.58 -2.75 4.94
CA SER A 56 9.18 -2.93 3.62
C SER A 56 9.58 -1.57 3.02
N THR A 57 10.15 -1.58 1.82
CA THR A 57 10.52 -0.38 1.05
C THR A 57 9.45 -0.03 0.01
N ILE A 58 9.51 1.19 -0.56
CA ILE A 58 8.54 1.61 -1.58
C ILE A 58 8.69 0.71 -2.82
N GLU A 59 9.92 0.43 -3.21
CA GLU A 59 10.30 -0.37 -4.37
C GLU A 59 9.81 -1.82 -4.28
N GLU A 60 9.79 -2.38 -3.07
CA GLU A 60 9.26 -3.73 -2.82
C GLU A 60 7.72 -3.79 -2.84
N VAL A 61 7.05 -2.69 -2.46
CA VAL A 61 5.59 -2.62 -2.33
C VAL A 61 4.91 -2.13 -3.61
N PHE A 62 5.53 -1.19 -4.33
CA PHE A 62 5.02 -0.55 -5.53
C PHE A 62 5.96 -0.87 -6.71
N ILE A 63 5.52 -1.78 -7.58
CA ILE A 63 6.29 -2.24 -8.74
C ILE A 63 5.83 -1.44 -9.96
N PHE A 64 6.69 -0.54 -10.41
CA PHE A 64 6.49 0.21 -11.64
C PHE A 64 7.04 -0.63 -12.80
N GLU A 65 6.22 -0.88 -13.81
CA GLU A 65 6.70 -1.44 -15.08
C GLU A 65 7.30 -0.30 -15.91
N ASP A 66 8.50 -0.51 -16.46
CA ASP A 66 9.20 0.41 -17.37
C ASP A 66 8.50 0.52 -18.75
#